data_AF-A0A7S8WWP7-F1
#
_entry.id   AF-A0A7S8WWP7-F1
#
_cell.length_a   1.000
_cell.length_b   1.000
_cell.length_c   1.000
_cell.angle_alpha   90.00
_cell.angle_beta   90.00
_cell.angle_gamma   90.00
#
_symmetry.space_group_name_H-M   'P 1'
#
loop_
_entity.id
_entity.type
_entity.pdbx_description
1 polymer ?
#
loop_
_entity_poly.entity_id
_entity_poly.type
_entity_poly.pdbx_seq_one_letter_code
_entity_poly.pdbx_strand_id
1 'polypeptide(L)'
;MLAIQEFLYNLVPLEQPKNKIDENWVKINSDSIGIFNLIVQRKSYIELVLIPFFDSLTWQSEKYLDYNDWKAIFYIYKKGLNYLKEGKVLIKRILSQMNNNRLSTSKVPKVNRELLQVDVSKLLNEPSNYEIKDGRIFIKSLNRFKGSPTSKMVQLLDATSEDIMNTFSSIAESAKFLGILPQTARIRVQKNTKFLFNGKLVYLKFVK
;
A
#
# COMPACT_ATOMS: atom_id res chain seq x y z
N MET A 1 -34.71 6.40 3.31
CA MET A 1 -33.40 6.90 3.81
C MET A 1 -33.02 6.26 5.16
N LEU A 2 -33.96 6.04 6.09
CA LEU A 2 -33.73 5.33 7.36
C LEU A 2 -33.32 3.84 7.23
N ALA A 3 -33.91 3.09 6.29
CA ALA A 3 -33.75 1.62 6.25
C ALA A 3 -32.32 1.11 5.99
N ILE A 4 -31.53 1.77 5.13
CA ILE A 4 -30.13 1.37 4.87
C ILE A 4 -29.24 1.73 6.06
N GLN A 5 -29.49 2.89 6.67
CA GLN A 5 -28.78 3.34 7.86
C GLN A 5 -29.11 2.42 9.05
N GLU A 6 -30.38 2.12 9.30
CA GLU A 6 -30.84 1.13 10.29
C GLU A 6 -30.27 -0.27 10.01
N PHE A 7 -30.28 -0.74 8.76
CA PHE A 7 -29.69 -2.04 8.40
C PHE A 7 -28.20 -2.10 8.73
N LEU A 8 -27.45 -1.03 8.44
CA LEU A 8 -26.03 -0.93 8.78
C LEU A 8 -25.79 -0.78 10.28
N TYR A 9 -26.66 -0.10 11.02
CA TYR A 9 -26.62 -0.04 12.48
C TYR A 9 -26.95 -1.38 13.14
N ASN A 10 -27.88 -2.15 12.57
CA ASN A 10 -28.33 -3.44 13.09
C ASN A 10 -27.40 -4.62 12.74
N LEU A 11 -26.56 -4.48 11.72
CA LEU A 11 -25.51 -5.46 11.38
C LEU A 11 -24.32 -5.45 12.35
N VAL A 12 -24.20 -4.42 13.21
CA VAL A 12 -23.17 -4.36 14.23
C VAL A 12 -23.81 -4.65 15.60
N PRO A 13 -23.77 -5.91 16.10
CA PRO A 13 -24.08 -6.17 17.50
C PRO A 13 -22.92 -5.60 18.32
N LEU A 14 -22.96 -4.28 18.57
CA LEU A 14 -22.09 -3.62 19.52
C LEU A 14 -22.68 -3.88 20.91
N GLU A 15 -22.27 -4.98 21.54
CA GLU A 15 -22.07 -4.89 22.99
C GLU A 15 -21.04 -3.77 23.20
N GLN A 16 -21.53 -2.58 23.51
CA GLN A 16 -20.71 -1.40 23.60
C GLN A 16 -19.76 -1.50 24.80
N PRO A 17 -18.43 -1.35 24.63
CA PRO A 17 -17.68 -0.53 25.55
C PRO A 17 -17.83 0.92 25.11
N LYS A 18 -18.34 1.75 26.02
CA LYS A 18 -18.56 3.21 25.99
C LYS A 18 -17.35 4.04 25.50
N ASN A 19 -16.96 3.90 24.25
CA ASN A 19 -16.01 4.78 23.59
C ASN A 19 -16.61 5.14 22.23
N LYS A 20 -16.88 6.45 22.05
CA LYS A 20 -17.22 7.11 20.78
C LYS A 20 -16.70 6.31 19.58
N ILE A 21 -17.61 5.86 18.72
CA ILE A 21 -17.25 5.42 17.37
C ILE A 21 -16.60 6.65 16.71
N ASP A 22 -15.29 6.63 16.55
CA ASP A 22 -14.58 7.63 15.76
C ASP A 22 -14.99 7.39 14.29
N GLU A 23 -15.89 8.23 13.77
CA GLU A 23 -16.67 8.06 12.53
C GLU A 23 -15.82 8.12 11.23
N ASN A 24 -14.50 8.18 11.33
CA ASN A 24 -13.62 8.47 10.19
C ASN A 24 -13.26 7.27 9.27
N TRP A 25 -13.69 6.05 9.59
CA TRP A 25 -13.27 4.84 8.86
C TRP A 25 -14.38 4.14 8.05
N VAL A 26 -15.63 4.57 8.21
CA VAL A 26 -16.76 4.27 7.32
C VAL A 26 -17.18 5.58 6.66
N LYS A 27 -17.17 5.64 5.33
CA LYS A 27 -17.59 6.83 4.59
C LYS A 27 -18.79 6.48 3.73
N ILE A 28 -19.80 7.34 3.76
CA ILE A 28 -20.95 7.29 2.85
C ILE A 28 -20.85 8.52 1.95
N ASN A 29 -20.56 8.31 0.67
CA ASN A 29 -20.59 9.38 -0.31
C ASN A 29 -21.89 9.30 -1.09
N SER A 30 -22.65 10.38 -1.17
CA SER A 30 -23.78 10.51 -2.09
C SER A 30 -23.34 11.25 -3.35
N ASP A 31 -23.74 10.77 -4.52
CA ASP A 31 -23.66 11.59 -5.74
C ASP A 31 -24.92 12.44 -5.94
N SER A 32 -24.88 13.35 -6.92
CA SER A 32 -25.99 14.25 -7.26
C SER A 32 -27.22 13.52 -7.82
N ILE A 33 -27.12 12.22 -8.08
CA ILE A 33 -28.17 11.38 -8.67
C ILE A 33 -28.81 10.47 -7.59
N GLY A 34 -28.34 10.55 -6.34
CA GLY A 34 -28.89 9.80 -5.21
C GLY A 34 -28.29 8.40 -5.03
N ILE A 35 -27.15 8.11 -5.64
CA ILE A 35 -26.40 6.87 -5.40
C ILE A 35 -25.50 7.05 -4.18
N PHE A 36 -25.54 6.09 -3.27
CA PHE A 36 -24.73 6.06 -2.06
C PHE A 36 -23.61 5.03 -2.16
N ASN A 37 -22.38 5.46 -1.86
CA ASN A 37 -21.20 4.61 -1.81
C ASN A 37 -20.76 4.42 -0.37
N LEU A 38 -20.82 3.18 0.13
CA LEU A 38 -20.27 2.78 1.42
C LEU A 38 -18.80 2.35 1.26
N ILE A 39 -17.90 2.98 2.01
CA ILE A 39 -16.47 2.69 1.97
C ILE A 39 -15.99 2.33 3.37
N VAL A 40 -15.41 1.14 3.53
CA VAL A 40 -14.82 0.66 4.78
C VAL A 40 -13.31 0.50 4.61
N GLN A 41 -12.51 1.14 5.47
CA GLN A 41 -11.04 1.17 5.33
C GLN A 41 -10.28 0.58 6.53
N ARG A 42 -10.95 0.43 7.68
CA ARG A 42 -10.30 -0.05 8.91
C ARG A 42 -9.98 -1.54 8.80
N LYS A 43 -8.68 -1.86 8.76
CA LYS A 43 -8.19 -3.24 8.60
C LYS A 43 -8.73 -4.21 9.65
N SER A 44 -8.78 -3.80 10.92
CA SER A 44 -9.30 -4.66 12.00
C SER A 44 -10.78 -4.98 11.81
N TYR A 45 -11.59 -4.02 11.34
CA TYR A 45 -13.01 -4.25 11.07
C TYR A 45 -13.19 -5.14 9.84
N ILE A 46 -12.43 -4.88 8.77
CA ILE A 46 -12.40 -5.74 7.58
C ILE A 46 -12.10 -7.18 7.98
N GLU A 47 -11.08 -7.39 8.81
CA GLU A 47 -10.63 -8.71 9.20
C GLU A 47 -11.57 -9.44 10.15
N LEU A 48 -12.03 -8.76 11.20
CA LEU A 48 -12.77 -9.39 12.28
C LEU A 48 -14.28 -9.43 12.04
N VAL A 49 -14.79 -8.62 11.11
CA VAL A 49 -16.24 -8.50 10.85
C VAL A 49 -16.56 -8.81 9.39
N LEU A 50 -16.00 -8.06 8.43
CA LEU A 50 -16.42 -8.20 7.02
C LEU A 50 -16.00 -9.52 6.40
N ILE A 51 -14.77 -9.97 6.62
CA ILE A 51 -14.30 -11.26 6.09
C ILE A 51 -15.14 -12.42 6.66
N PRO A 52 -15.34 -12.56 7.98
CA PRO A 52 -16.22 -13.58 8.54
C PRO A 52 -17.65 -13.50 8.02
N PHE A 53 -18.22 -12.29 7.91
CA PHE A 53 -19.55 -12.09 7.33
C PHE A 53 -19.60 -12.62 5.88
N PHE A 54 -18.68 -12.20 5.02
CA PHE A 54 -18.62 -12.64 3.63
C PHE A 54 -18.30 -14.13 3.45
N ASP A 55 -17.51 -14.72 4.36
CA ASP A 55 -17.25 -16.16 4.39
C ASP A 55 -18.49 -16.97 4.79
N SER A 56 -19.44 -16.36 5.51
CA SER A 56 -20.70 -17.02 5.88
C SER A 56 -21.78 -16.97 4.80
N LEU A 57 -21.59 -16.15 3.75
CA LEU A 57 -22.58 -15.97 2.69
C LEU A 57 -22.48 -17.06 1.62
N THR A 58 -23.63 -17.46 1.08
CA THR A 58 -23.71 -18.22 -0.18
C THR A 58 -23.66 -17.24 -1.36
N TRP A 59 -22.53 -17.19 -2.05
CA TRP A 59 -22.36 -16.32 -3.21
C TRP A 59 -22.98 -16.92 -4.47
N GLN A 60 -23.81 -16.12 -5.16
CA GLN A 60 -24.51 -16.53 -6.39
C GLN A 60 -23.87 -15.93 -7.66
N SER A 61 -22.63 -15.44 -7.58
CA SER A 61 -21.95 -14.79 -8.72
C SER A 61 -20.44 -14.99 -8.70
N GLU A 62 -19.80 -14.70 -9.84
CA GLU A 62 -18.33 -14.69 -9.97
C GLU A 62 -17.64 -13.67 -9.04
N LYS A 63 -18.40 -12.77 -8.39
CA LYS A 63 -17.87 -11.90 -7.33
C LYS A 63 -17.29 -12.66 -6.16
N TYR A 64 -17.70 -13.90 -5.94
CA TYR A 64 -17.03 -14.80 -5.00
C TYR A 64 -15.54 -14.97 -5.30
N LEU A 65 -15.19 -15.10 -6.58
CA LEU A 65 -13.79 -15.27 -7.01
C LEU A 65 -12.99 -13.99 -6.79
N ASP A 66 -13.59 -12.83 -7.07
CA ASP A 66 -13.00 -11.52 -6.78
C ASP A 66 -12.82 -11.31 -5.26
N TYR A 67 -13.82 -11.70 -4.46
CA TYR A 67 -13.75 -11.66 -3.01
C TYR A 67 -12.60 -12.52 -2.48
N ASN A 68 -12.46 -13.76 -2.96
CA ASN A 68 -11.37 -14.65 -2.55
C ASN A 68 -9.99 -14.10 -2.95
N ASP A 69 -9.87 -13.55 -4.16
CA ASP A 69 -8.64 -12.90 -4.64
C ASP A 69 -8.28 -11.68 -3.77
N TRP A 70 -9.26 -10.84 -3.43
CA TRP A 70 -9.10 -9.71 -2.53
C TRP A 70 -8.72 -10.13 -1.11
N LYS A 71 -9.39 -11.16 -0.56
CA LYS A 71 -9.09 -11.74 0.76
C LYS A 71 -7.66 -12.29 0.80
N ALA A 72 -7.21 -12.98 -0.25
CA ALA A 72 -5.84 -13.45 -0.36
C ALA A 72 -4.83 -12.27 -0.32
N ILE A 73 -5.06 -11.22 -1.11
CA ILE A 73 -4.21 -10.01 -1.09
C ILE A 73 -4.18 -9.39 0.32
N PHE A 74 -5.34 -9.30 0.99
CA PHE A 74 -5.43 -8.78 2.36
C PHE A 74 -4.47 -9.53 3.31
N TYR A 75 -4.50 -10.87 3.30
CA TYR A 75 -3.63 -11.67 4.15
C TYR A 75 -2.15 -11.63 3.76
N ILE A 76 -1.83 -11.49 2.46
CA ILE A 76 -0.46 -11.25 1.99
C ILE A 76 0.10 -9.94 2.59
N TYR A 77 -0.69 -8.87 2.60
CA TYR A 77 -0.31 -7.59 3.23
C TYR A 77 -0.24 -7.68 4.76
N LYS A 78 -1.16 -8.43 5.38
CA LYS A 78 -1.19 -8.65 6.84
C LYS A 78 0.09 -9.35 7.31
N LYS A 79 0.58 -10.34 6.56
CA LYS A 79 1.85 -11.03 6.82
C LYS A 79 3.09 -10.29 6.32
N GLY A 80 2.96 -9.13 5.66
CA GLY A 80 4.11 -8.38 5.12
C GLY A 80 4.82 -9.07 3.95
N LEU A 81 4.20 -10.09 3.36
CA LEU A 81 4.78 -10.87 2.26
C LEU A 81 4.80 -10.07 0.96
N ASN A 82 4.02 -8.98 0.88
CA ASN A 82 4.06 -8.00 -0.21
C ASN A 82 5.41 -7.27 -0.35
N TYR A 83 6.30 -7.35 0.66
CA TYR A 83 7.66 -6.81 0.55
C TYR A 83 8.63 -7.75 -0.15
N LEU A 84 8.29 -9.05 -0.26
CA LEU A 84 9.07 -10.06 -0.97
C LEU A 84 8.82 -10.00 -2.48
N LYS A 85 9.76 -10.51 -3.28
CA LYS A 85 9.65 -10.49 -4.75
C LYS A 85 8.49 -11.37 -5.20
N GLU A 86 8.40 -12.56 -4.64
CA GLU A 86 7.40 -13.59 -4.92
C GLU A 86 5.99 -13.07 -4.57
N GLY A 87 5.85 -12.41 -3.42
CA GLY A 87 4.60 -11.79 -3.01
C GLY A 87 4.15 -10.66 -3.95
N LYS A 88 5.06 -9.83 -4.43
CA LYS A 88 4.74 -8.78 -5.43
C LYS A 88 4.30 -9.38 -6.76
N VAL A 89 4.99 -10.42 -7.24
CA VAL A 89 4.65 -11.12 -8.48
C VAL A 89 3.26 -11.75 -8.35
N LEU A 90 2.98 -12.42 -7.24
CA LEU A 90 1.70 -13.05 -7.01
C LEU A 90 0.55 -12.03 -6.92
N ILE A 91 0.73 -10.93 -6.18
CA ILE A 91 -0.29 -9.85 -6.11
C ILE A 91 -0.59 -9.31 -7.52
N LYS A 92 0.43 -9.06 -8.35
CA LYS A 92 0.22 -8.58 -9.72
C LYS A 92 -0.58 -9.58 -10.55
N ARG A 93 -0.27 -10.88 -10.44
CA ARG A 93 -1.02 -11.94 -11.12
C ARG A 93 -2.46 -12.04 -10.61
N ILE A 94 -2.70 -11.79 -9.33
CA ILE A 94 -4.05 -11.71 -8.76
C ILE A 94 -4.83 -10.53 -9.35
N LEU A 95 -4.22 -9.33 -9.35
CA LEU A 95 -4.85 -8.11 -9.86
C LEU A 95 -5.16 -8.19 -11.36
N SER A 96 -4.34 -8.90 -12.15
CA SER A 96 -4.55 -9.03 -13.60
C SER A 96 -5.78 -9.84 -14.00
N GLN A 97 -6.46 -10.52 -13.07
CA GLN A 97 -7.59 -11.40 -13.39
C GLN A 97 -8.85 -11.13 -12.54
N MET A 98 -8.84 -10.05 -11.75
CA MET A 98 -9.94 -9.69 -10.85
C MET A 98 -10.84 -8.62 -11.47
N ASN A 99 -12.10 -8.56 -11.03
CA ASN A 99 -13.12 -7.60 -11.48
C ASN A 99 -13.33 -7.67 -13.00
N ASN A 100 -13.25 -6.53 -13.70
CA ASN A 100 -13.49 -6.46 -15.14
C ASN A 100 -12.54 -7.34 -15.95
N ASN A 101 -11.34 -7.63 -15.43
CA ASN A 101 -10.39 -8.51 -16.09
C ASN A 101 -10.81 -9.99 -16.08
N ARG A 102 -11.77 -10.36 -15.22
CA ARG A 102 -12.33 -11.72 -15.14
C ARG A 102 -13.39 -11.99 -16.21
N LEU A 103 -14.07 -10.92 -16.65
CA LEU A 103 -15.19 -11.03 -17.58
C LEU A 103 -14.74 -11.71 -18.88
N SER A 104 -15.63 -12.48 -19.48
CA SER A 104 -15.38 -13.14 -20.78
C SER A 104 -15.04 -12.15 -21.90
N THR A 105 -15.45 -10.89 -21.76
CA THR A 105 -15.16 -9.78 -22.68
C THR A 105 -13.76 -9.16 -22.48
N SER A 106 -13.05 -9.54 -21.43
CA SER A 106 -11.68 -9.08 -21.16
C SER A 106 -10.71 -9.63 -22.20
N LYS A 107 -9.81 -8.77 -22.69
CA LYS A 107 -8.70 -9.16 -23.58
C LYS A 107 -7.48 -9.71 -22.82
N VAL A 108 -7.54 -9.75 -21.48
CA VAL A 108 -6.43 -10.23 -20.66
C VAL A 108 -6.38 -11.76 -20.71
N PRO A 109 -5.20 -12.37 -20.89
CA PRO A 109 -5.06 -13.83 -20.87
C PRO A 109 -5.61 -14.43 -19.58
N LYS A 110 -6.40 -15.50 -19.71
CA LYS A 110 -6.93 -16.22 -18.54
C LYS A 110 -5.80 -16.97 -17.83
N VAL A 111 -5.76 -16.84 -16.52
CA VAL A 111 -4.80 -17.53 -15.65
C VAL A 111 -5.39 -18.85 -15.20
N ASN A 112 -4.55 -19.88 -15.09
CA ASN A 112 -4.92 -21.14 -14.46
C ASN A 112 -5.22 -20.92 -12.95
N ARG A 113 -6.49 -21.08 -12.56
CA ARG A 113 -6.98 -20.79 -11.21
C ARG A 113 -6.51 -21.78 -10.16
N GLU A 114 -6.39 -23.06 -10.51
CA GLU A 114 -5.93 -24.09 -9.60
C GLU A 114 -4.47 -23.83 -9.22
N LEU A 115 -3.61 -23.59 -10.23
CA LEU A 115 -2.21 -23.25 -10.02
C LEU A 115 -2.06 -21.97 -9.18
N LEU A 116 -2.87 -20.94 -9.48
CA LEU A 116 -2.87 -19.72 -8.71
C LEU A 116 -3.24 -19.96 -7.23
N GLN A 117 -4.27 -20.77 -6.96
CA GLN A 117 -4.69 -21.08 -5.59
C GLN A 117 -3.61 -21.87 -4.83
N VAL A 118 -2.91 -22.78 -5.51
CA VAL A 118 -1.75 -23.49 -4.95
C VAL A 118 -0.65 -22.49 -4.58
N ASP A 119 -0.31 -21.56 -5.47
CA ASP A 119 0.71 -20.54 -5.21
C ASP A 119 0.31 -19.57 -4.09
N VAL A 120 -0.98 -19.19 -4.01
CA VAL A 120 -1.52 -18.40 -2.90
C VAL A 120 -1.40 -19.15 -1.58
N SER A 121 -1.81 -20.41 -1.55
CA SER A 121 -1.76 -21.23 -0.34
C SER A 121 -0.32 -21.43 0.12
N LYS A 122 0.59 -21.73 -0.82
CA LYS A 122 2.02 -21.85 -0.56
C LYS A 122 2.58 -20.58 0.06
N LEU A 123 2.34 -19.41 -0.56
CA LEU A 123 2.84 -18.15 -0.04
C LEU A 123 2.23 -17.81 1.32
N LEU A 124 0.92 -18.04 1.51
CA LEU A 124 0.25 -17.76 2.78
C LEU A 124 0.64 -18.74 3.89
N ASN A 125 1.25 -19.89 3.60
CA ASN A 125 1.80 -20.78 4.61
C ASN A 125 3.17 -20.32 5.13
N GLU A 126 3.84 -19.40 4.44
CA GLU A 126 5.10 -18.81 4.90
C GLU A 126 4.92 -18.03 6.22
N PRO A 127 5.97 -17.96 7.05
CA PRO A 127 5.96 -17.15 8.26
C PRO A 127 5.79 -15.67 7.91
N SER A 128 5.22 -14.90 8.84
CA SER A 128 5.10 -13.45 8.69
C SER A 128 6.47 -12.82 8.42
N ASN A 129 6.54 -11.90 7.45
CA ASN A 129 7.71 -11.04 7.21
C ASN A 129 7.75 -9.83 8.17
N TYR A 130 6.76 -9.73 9.06
CA TYR A 130 6.78 -8.79 10.18
C TYR A 130 7.24 -9.46 11.47
N GLU A 131 7.87 -8.63 12.29
CA GLU A 131 8.25 -8.93 13.67
C GLU A 131 7.90 -7.70 14.53
N ILE A 132 7.61 -7.87 15.81
CA ILE A 132 7.44 -6.74 16.74
C ILE A 132 8.76 -6.56 17.47
N LYS A 133 9.42 -5.41 17.28
CA LYS A 133 10.61 -4.98 18.02
C LYS A 133 10.27 -3.66 18.71
N ASP A 134 10.48 -3.57 20.01
CA ASP A 134 10.23 -2.34 20.80
C ASP A 134 8.83 -1.75 20.60
N GLY A 135 7.80 -2.62 20.55
CA GLY A 135 6.42 -2.22 20.31
C GLY A 135 6.11 -1.70 18.89
N ARG A 136 7.06 -1.79 17.96
CA ARG A 136 6.93 -1.34 16.57
C ARG A 136 7.04 -2.50 15.59
N ILE A 137 6.35 -2.37 14.46
CA ILE A 137 6.43 -3.37 13.39
C ILE A 137 7.76 -3.22 12.66
N PHE A 138 8.57 -4.26 12.68
CA PHE A 138 9.83 -4.42 11.94
C PHE A 138 9.60 -5.30 10.70
N ILE A 139 10.13 -4.87 9.56
CA ILE A 139 10.03 -5.60 8.28
C ILE A 139 11.32 -6.38 8.08
N LYS A 140 11.30 -7.70 8.28
CA LYS A 140 12.50 -8.56 8.29
C LYS A 140 13.29 -8.45 6.99
N SER A 141 12.63 -8.66 5.85
CA SER A 141 13.28 -8.64 4.53
C SER A 141 13.91 -7.30 4.14
N LEU A 142 13.51 -6.20 4.78
CA LEU A 142 14.01 -4.85 4.50
C LEU A 142 14.91 -4.30 5.61
N ASN A 143 15.11 -5.08 6.69
CA ASN A 143 15.88 -4.70 7.86
C ASN A 143 15.54 -3.28 8.39
N ARG A 144 14.25 -2.95 8.49
CA ARG A 144 13.79 -1.62 8.92
C ARG A 144 12.43 -1.62 9.59
N PHE A 145 12.14 -0.60 10.39
CA PHE A 145 10.80 -0.39 10.93
C PHE A 145 9.80 0.07 9.86
N LYS A 146 8.56 -0.36 10.00
CA LYS A 146 7.44 0.07 9.16
C LYS A 146 7.13 1.54 9.44
N GLY A 147 6.99 2.33 8.39
CA GLY A 147 6.82 3.79 8.50
C GLY A 147 8.15 4.55 8.56
N SER A 148 9.30 3.87 8.68
CA SER A 148 10.59 4.53 8.48
C SER A 148 10.67 5.11 7.07
N PRO A 149 11.13 6.36 6.91
CA PRO A 149 11.31 6.96 5.60
C PRO A 149 12.21 6.09 4.73
N THR A 150 11.76 5.78 3.50
CA THR A 150 12.64 5.21 2.49
C THR A 150 13.66 6.26 2.10
N SER A 151 14.95 5.91 2.08
CA SER A 151 15.93 6.76 1.43
C SER A 151 15.55 6.96 -0.03
N LYS A 152 15.55 8.22 -0.48
CA LYS A 152 15.37 8.56 -1.89
C LYS A 152 16.74 8.89 -2.47
N MET A 153 17.02 8.34 -3.65
CA MET A 153 18.23 8.68 -4.38
C MET A 153 18.22 10.15 -4.77
N VAL A 154 19.38 10.78 -4.73
CA VAL A 154 19.57 12.20 -5.01
C VAL A 154 20.65 12.34 -6.07
N GLN A 155 20.41 13.16 -7.08
CA GLN A 155 21.40 13.54 -8.08
C GLN A 155 21.92 14.95 -7.81
N LEU A 156 23.21 15.15 -8.03
CA LEU A 156 23.84 16.46 -8.17
C LEU A 156 23.98 16.75 -9.67
N LEU A 157 23.40 17.86 -10.12
CA LEU A 157 23.43 18.25 -11.52
C LEU A 157 24.13 19.60 -11.69
N ASP A 158 24.83 19.76 -12.80
CA ASP A 158 25.29 21.08 -13.24
C ASP A 158 24.07 21.93 -13.59
N ALA A 159 23.99 23.15 -13.06
CA ALA A 159 22.85 24.03 -13.28
C ALA A 159 22.84 24.67 -14.68
N THR A 160 23.93 24.53 -15.44
CA THR A 160 24.13 25.11 -16.77
C THR A 160 23.86 24.07 -17.85
N SER A 161 24.50 22.91 -17.77
CA SER A 161 24.35 21.83 -18.77
C SER A 161 23.28 20.80 -18.41
N GLU A 162 22.78 20.81 -17.17
CA GLU A 162 21.93 19.74 -16.61
C GLU A 162 22.58 18.35 -16.59
N ASP A 163 23.90 18.28 -16.76
CA ASP A 163 24.63 17.02 -16.68
C ASP A 163 24.64 16.47 -15.25
N ILE A 164 24.42 15.16 -15.13
CA ILE A 164 24.49 14.45 -13.85
C ILE A 164 25.97 14.36 -13.44
N MET A 165 26.34 15.12 -12.42
CA MET A 165 27.69 15.08 -11.87
C MET A 165 27.89 13.89 -10.92
N ASN A 166 26.87 13.56 -10.13
CA ASN A 166 26.90 12.43 -9.20
C ASN A 166 25.49 11.94 -8.87
N THR A 167 25.37 10.67 -8.48
CA THR A 167 24.14 10.07 -7.96
C THR A 167 24.43 9.43 -6.61
N PHE A 168 23.59 9.73 -5.62
CA PHE A 168 23.69 9.25 -4.24
C PHE A 168 22.49 8.38 -3.89
N SER A 169 22.69 7.40 -3.01
CA SER A 169 21.63 6.54 -2.47
C SER A 169 20.70 7.27 -1.49
N SER A 170 21.13 8.42 -0.94
CA SER A 170 20.40 9.18 0.08
C SER A 170 20.76 10.66 0.15
N ILE A 171 19.90 11.45 0.81
CA ILE A 171 20.21 12.84 1.21
C ILE A 171 21.40 12.88 2.19
N ALA A 172 21.51 11.89 3.08
CA ALA A 172 22.60 11.86 4.06
C ALA A 172 23.95 11.67 3.37
N GLU A 173 24.01 10.81 2.36
CA GLU A 173 25.20 10.58 1.55
C GLU A 173 25.56 11.81 0.70
N SER A 174 24.57 12.46 0.06
CA SER A 174 24.84 13.70 -0.68
C SER A 174 25.32 14.83 0.22
N ALA A 175 24.76 14.94 1.43
CA ALA A 175 25.21 15.91 2.43
C ALA A 175 26.66 15.66 2.87
N LYS A 176 27.01 14.39 3.14
CA LYS A 176 28.38 13.98 3.49
C LYS A 176 29.36 14.30 2.36
N PHE A 177 29.01 14.00 1.11
CA PHE A 177 29.83 14.32 -0.05
C PHE A 177 30.06 15.83 -0.23
N LEU A 178 29.02 16.63 -0.02
CA LEU A 178 29.07 18.08 -0.16
C LEU A 178 29.67 18.80 1.06
N GLY A 179 29.98 18.08 2.15
CA GLY A 179 30.46 18.69 3.39
C GLY A 179 29.43 19.58 4.08
N ILE A 180 28.12 19.29 3.94
CA ILE A 180 27.03 20.08 4.52
C ILE A 180 26.16 19.24 5.47
N LEU A 181 25.32 19.90 6.26
CA LEU A 181 24.35 19.21 7.11
C LEU A 181 23.25 18.53 6.27
N PRO A 182 22.75 17.34 6.69
CA PRO A 182 21.64 16.65 6.01
C PRO A 182 20.37 17.49 5.86
N GLN A 183 20.06 18.37 6.82
CA GLN A 183 18.94 19.32 6.71
C GLN A 183 19.15 20.33 5.59
N THR A 184 20.37 20.85 5.42
CA THR A 184 20.70 21.77 4.33
C THR A 184 20.57 21.08 2.98
N ALA A 185 21.09 19.86 2.84
CA ALA A 185 20.91 19.05 1.63
C ALA A 185 19.43 18.80 1.33
N ARG A 186 18.63 18.47 2.36
CA ARG A 186 17.19 18.27 2.23
C ARG A 186 16.46 19.51 1.72
N ILE A 187 16.74 20.67 2.29
CA ILE A 187 16.14 21.94 1.86
C ILE A 187 16.51 22.23 0.40
N ARG A 188 17.78 22.04 0.03
CA ARG A 188 18.26 22.26 -1.35
C ARG A 188 17.54 21.36 -2.35
N VAL A 189 17.36 20.07 -2.05
CA VAL A 189 16.60 19.14 -2.90
C VAL A 189 15.13 19.55 -3.01
N GLN A 190 14.50 19.93 -1.90
CA GLN A 190 13.07 20.27 -1.86
C GLN A 190 12.74 21.59 -2.58
N LYS A 191 13.61 22.59 -2.42
CA LYS A 191 13.45 23.92 -3.02
C LYS A 191 14.17 24.07 -4.37
N ASN A 192 14.82 23.01 -4.85
CA ASN A 192 15.61 23.01 -6.07
C ASN A 192 16.65 24.17 -6.09
N THR A 193 17.29 24.41 -4.95
CA THR A 193 18.16 25.57 -4.75
C THR A 193 19.50 25.36 -5.44
N LYS A 194 19.90 26.31 -6.29
CA LYS A 194 21.21 26.36 -6.93
C LYS A 194 22.28 26.87 -5.96
N PHE A 195 23.47 26.27 -5.97
CA PHE A 195 24.59 26.65 -5.11
C PHE A 195 25.92 26.37 -5.82
N LEU A 196 26.99 27.03 -5.38
CA LEU A 196 28.33 26.78 -5.90
C LEU A 196 28.95 25.55 -5.21
N PHE A 197 29.55 24.66 -6.01
CA PHE A 197 30.33 23.52 -5.55
C PHE A 197 31.51 23.33 -6.49
N ASN A 198 32.74 23.34 -5.95
CA ASN A 198 33.99 23.24 -6.72
C ASN A 198 34.04 24.17 -7.94
N GLY A 199 33.60 25.43 -7.77
CA GLY A 199 33.59 26.45 -8.83
C GLY A 199 32.48 26.30 -9.87
N LYS A 200 31.61 25.29 -9.77
CA LYS A 200 30.46 25.09 -10.66
C LYS A 200 29.14 25.41 -9.96
N LEU A 201 28.20 26.01 -10.69
CA LEU A 201 26.85 26.21 -10.20
C LEU A 201 26.09 24.88 -10.35
N VAL A 202 25.60 24.34 -9.25
CA VAL A 202 24.97 23.01 -9.19
C VAL A 202 23.67 23.05 -8.41
N TYR A 203 22.86 22.00 -8.53
CA TYR A 203 21.68 21.80 -7.68
C TYR A 203 21.43 20.32 -7.42
N LEU A 204 20.67 20.03 -6.36
CA LEU A 204 20.29 18.67 -6.01
C LEU A 204 18.83 18.37 -6.41
N LYS A 205 18.57 17.16 -6.91
CA LYS A 205 17.23 16.72 -7.31
C LYS A 205 17.00 15.26 -6.90
N PHE A 206 15.77 14.91 -6.56
CA PHE A 206 15.41 13.49 -6.39
C PHE A 206 15.41 12.78 -7.74
N VAL A 207 15.94 11.56 -7.78
CA VAL A 207 15.76 10.65 -8.92
C VAL A 207 14.28 10.28 -8.98
N LYS A 208 13.67 10.43 -10.17
CA LYS A 208 12.27 10.05 -10.42
C LYS A 208 12.13 8.54 -10.57
#